data_AF-A0A660NA47-F1
#
_entry.id   AF-A0A660NA47-F1
#
_cell.length_a   1.000
_cell.length_b   1.000
_cell.length_c   1.000
_cell.angle_alpha   90.00
_cell.angle_beta   90.00
_cell.angle_gamma   90.00
#
_symmetry.space_group_name_H-M   'P 1'
#
loop_
_entity.id
_entity.type
_entity.pdbx_description
1 polymer ?
#
loop_
_entity_poly.entity_id
_entity_poly.type
_entity_poly.pdbx_seq_one_letter_code
_entity_poly.pdbx_strand_id
1 'polypeptide(L)' 'MTHSNDHQFAKETIAVSLEDEMKKSYLDYAMSVIVGRALPDVRDGLKPVHRRVLYAMHELKNNWN' A
#
# COMPACT_ATOMS: atom_id res chain seq x y z
N MET A 1 -10.87 50.02 -13.61
CA MET A 1 -10.50 49.53 -12.26
C MET A 1 -10.90 48.05 -12.22
N THR A 2 -9.96 47.17 -12.56
CA THR A 2 -9.23 46.25 -11.64
C THR A 2 -10.09 45.03 -11.25
N HIS A 3 -9.87 43.90 -11.94
CA HIS A 3 -9.34 42.63 -11.40
C HIS A 3 -10.29 41.93 -10.40
N SER A 4 -10.71 40.69 -10.63
CA SER A 4 -9.92 39.49 -10.27
C SER A 4 -10.51 38.26 -10.98
N ASN A 5 -9.75 37.60 -11.85
CA ASN A 5 -8.95 36.39 -11.57
C ASN A 5 -9.78 35.17 -11.13
N ASP A 6 -10.13 34.38 -12.13
CA ASP A 6 -9.82 32.95 -12.23
C ASP A 6 -9.76 32.16 -10.92
N HIS A 7 -10.90 31.57 -10.60
CA HIS A 7 -10.95 30.34 -9.81
C HIS A 7 -11.34 29.17 -10.70
N GLN A 8 -10.53 28.90 -11.73
CA GLN A 8 -10.43 27.56 -12.32
C GLN A 8 -9.66 26.68 -11.33
N PHE A 9 -10.32 26.28 -10.24
CA PHE A 9 -9.82 25.20 -9.40
C PHE A 9 -9.94 23.91 -10.21
N ALA A 10 -8.81 23.51 -10.80
CA ALA A 10 -8.43 22.19 -11.30
C ALA A 10 -9.58 21.17 -11.41
N LYS A 11 -10.18 21.08 -12.61
CA LYS A 11 -11.02 19.94 -12.98
C LYS A 11 -10.35 19.14 -14.09
N GLU A 12 -9.13 18.68 -13.84
CA GLU A 12 -8.52 17.66 -14.69
C GLU A 12 -8.89 16.28 -14.15
N THR A 13 -10.16 15.92 -14.29
CA THR A 13 -10.58 14.53 -14.11
C THR A 13 -10.27 13.79 -15.40
N ILE A 14 -9.15 13.07 -15.43
CA ILE A 14 -8.78 12.22 -16.55
C ILE A 14 -9.86 11.13 -16.66
N ALA A 15 -10.57 11.10 -17.78
CA ALA A 15 -11.52 10.03 -18.06
C ALA A 15 -10.72 8.74 -18.31
N VAL A 16 -10.87 7.77 -17.41
CA VAL A 16 -10.26 6.44 -17.53
C VAL A 16 -11.35 5.44 -17.90
N SER A 17 -11.03 4.49 -18.78
CA SER A 17 -11.92 3.37 -19.09
C SER A 17 -12.15 2.53 -17.82
N LEU A 18 -13.42 2.28 -17.49
CA LEU A 18 -13.78 1.45 -16.33
C LEU A 18 -13.16 0.04 -16.40
N GLU A 19 -13.11 -0.54 -17.61
CA GLU A 19 -12.55 -1.87 -17.82
C GLU A 19 -11.04 -1.91 -17.47
N ASP A 20 -10.29 -0.91 -17.95
CA ASP A 20 -8.86 -0.81 -17.71
C ASP A 20 -8.56 -0.57 -16.22
N GLU A 21 -9.35 0.30 -15.57
CA GLU A 21 -9.19 0.60 -14.14
C GLU A 21 -9.52 -0.60 -13.26
N MET A 22 -10.60 -1.32 -13.57
CA MET A 22 -10.99 -2.54 -12.85
C MET A 22 -9.94 -3.64 -12.97
N LYS A 23 -9.41 -3.86 -14.18
CA LYS A 23 -8.35 -4.85 -14.42
C LYS A 23 -7.07 -4.49 -13.66
N LYS A 24 -6.67 -3.23 -13.71
CA LYS A 24 -5.49 -2.73 -13.00
C LYS A 24 -5.64 -2.85 -11.49
N SER A 25 -6.74 -2.35 -10.93
CA SER A 25 -7.04 -2.43 -9.50
C SER A 25 -7.07 -3.87 -8.99
N TYR A 26 -7.63 -4.79 -9.77
CA TYR A 26 -7.65 -6.21 -9.43
C TYR A 26 -6.24 -6.80 -9.39
N LEU A 27 -5.42 -6.54 -10.40
CA LEU A 27 -4.03 -7.04 -10.47
C LEU A 27 -3.17 -6.46 -9.35
N ASP A 28 -3.28 -5.16 -9.07
CA ASP A 28 -2.53 -4.49 -8.02
C ASP A 28 -2.89 -5.05 -6.64
N TYR A 29 -4.19 -5.25 -6.37
CA TYR A 29 -4.63 -5.85 -5.13
C TYR A 29 -4.19 -7.31 -5.00
N ALA A 30 -4.39 -8.13 -6.05
CA ALA A 30 -3.99 -9.54 -6.05
C ALA A 30 -2.49 -9.70 -5.81
N MET A 31 -1.66 -8.90 -6.48
CA MET A 31 -0.20 -8.90 -6.27
C MET A 31 0.16 -8.52 -4.83
N SER A 32 -0.48 -7.48 -4.28
CA SER A 32 -0.25 -7.05 -2.90
C SER A 32 -0.59 -8.14 -1.86
N VAL A 33 -1.62 -8.96 -2.13
CA VAL A 33 -2.04 -10.07 -1.27
C VAL A 33 -1.02 -11.20 -1.35
N ILE A 34 -0.63 -11.59 -2.56
CA ILE A 34 0.28 -12.71 -2.81
C ILE A 34 1.63 -12.45 -2.14
N VAL A 35 2.22 -11.28 -2.39
CA VAL A 35 3.56 -10.91 -1.91
C VAL A 35 3.54 -10.49 -0.44
N GLY A 36 2.52 -9.73 -0.03
CA GLY A 36 2.52 -9.06 1.28
C GLY A 36 1.89 -9.84 2.43
N ARG A 37 1.15 -10.93 2.14
CA ARG A 37 0.29 -11.57 3.17
C ARG A 37 0.18 -13.09 3.04
N ALA A 38 0.06 -13.61 1.81
CA ALA A 38 -0.33 -15.00 1.60
C ALA A 38 0.85 -15.99 1.62
N LEU A 39 1.97 -15.65 0.98
CA LEU A 39 3.12 -16.55 0.89
C LEU A 39 4.19 -16.23 1.95
N PRO A 40 4.70 -17.23 2.69
CA PRO A 40 5.85 -17.06 3.57
C PRO A 40 7.14 -16.86 2.75
N ASP A 41 8.10 -16.11 3.29
CA ASP A 41 9.41 -15.94 2.66
C ASP A 41 10.19 -17.26 2.75
N VAL A 42 10.79 -17.70 1.64
CA VAL A 42 11.49 -18.99 1.54
C VAL A 42 12.72 -19.09 2.45
N ARG A 43 13.28 -17.95 2.88
CA ARG A 43 14.52 -17.90 3.66
C ARG A 43 14.30 -18.18 5.15
N ASP A 44 13.16 -17.76 5.68
CA ASP A 44 12.84 -17.85 7.11
C ASP A 44 11.54 -18.63 7.38
N GLY A 45 10.72 -18.90 6.36
CA GLY A 45 9.40 -19.51 6.50
C GLY A 45 8.39 -18.62 7.22
N LEU A 46 8.72 -17.35 7.49
CA LEU A 46 7.90 -16.45 8.30
C LEU A 46 7.01 -15.58 7.42
N LYS A 47 5.75 -15.42 7.85
CA LYS A 47 4.85 -14.41 7.29
C LYS A 47 5.30 -13.00 7.72
N PRO A 48 5.03 -11.95 6.92
CA PRO A 48 5.43 -10.57 7.25
C PRO A 48 4.98 -10.07 8.63
N VAL A 49 3.86 -10.57 9.16
CA VAL A 49 3.38 -10.26 10.52
C VAL A 49 4.34 -10.78 11.58
N HIS A 50 4.81 -12.03 11.47
CA HIS A 50 5.72 -12.63 12.45
C HIS A 50 7.04 -11.87 12.53
N ARG A 51 7.60 -11.48 11.37
CA ARG A 51 8.83 -10.69 11.31
C ARG A 51 8.70 -9.36 12.05
N ARG A 52 7.57 -8.65 11.89
CA ARG A 52 7.31 -7.39 12.59
C ARG A 52 7.17 -7.58 14.10
N VAL A 53 6.50 -8.64 14.55
CA VAL A 53 6.33 -8.93 15.97
C VAL A 53 7.67 -9.25 16.62
N LEU A 54 8.47 -10.15 16.02
CA LEU A 54 9.78 -10.52 16.54
C LEU A 54 10.74 -9.33 16.56
N TYR A 55 10.72 -8.50 15.51
CA TYR A 55 11.50 -7.26 15.46
C TYR A 55 11.09 -6.28 16.58
N ALA A 56 9.79 -6.04 16.77
CA ALA A 56 9.31 -5.16 17.83
C ALA A 56 9.65 -5.70 19.24
N MET A 57 9.54 -7.01 19.45
CA MET A 57 9.94 -7.66 20.71
C MET A 57 11.44 -7.48 21.00
N HIS A 58 12.28 -7.58 19.98
CA HIS A 58 13.72 -7.31 20.08
C HIS A 58 14.00 -5.84 20.45
N GLU A 59 13.35 -4.90 19.76
CA GLU A 59 13.51 -3.46 20.02
C GLU A 59 13.07 -3.05 21.43
N LEU A 60 12.00 -3.66 21.94
CA LEU A 60 11.48 -3.40 23.29
C LEU A 60 12.34 -4.03 24.40
N LYS A 61 13.40 -4.80 24.06
CA LYS A 61 14.25 -5.52 25.02
C LYS A 61 13.40 -6.26 26.05
N ASN A 62 12.37 -6.96 25.59
CA ASN A 62 11.53 -7.80 26.45
C ASN A 62 12.22 -9.13 26.79
N ASN A 63 13.54 -9.09 26.99
CA ASN A 63 14.28 -10.14 27.64
C ASN A 63 14.20 -9.87 29.15
N TRP A 64 13.20 -10.49 29.79
CA TRP A 64 13.18 -10.60 31.24
C TRP A 64 14.47 -11.28 31.69
N ASN A 65 15.17 -10.65 32.63
CA ASN A 65 16.35 -11.19 33.28
C ASN A 65 15.97 -11.71 34.67
#